data_AF-A0A952A3P1-F1
#
_entry.id   AF-A0A952A3P1-F1
#
_cell.length_a   1.000
_cell.length_b   1.000
_cell.length_c   1.000
_cell.angle_alpha   90.00
_cell.angle_beta   90.00
_cell.angle_gamma   90.00
#
_symmetry.space_group_name_H-M   'P 1'
#
loop_
_entity.id
_entity.type
_entity.pdbx_description
1 polymer ?
#
loop_
_entity_poly.entity_id
_entity_poly.type
_entity_poly.pdbx_seq_one_letter_code
_entity_poly.pdbx_strand_id
1 'polypeptide(L)'
;MHQPVDSSFRSSVSRSWASAGSDGGRRRVLVVAAILVAAAVAAWLVFGGGAETPAENPDAGRPSITVIVPGTTQVADSVRAVGSIAARRDMPVGVQGEGGAVTAVLVDAGDYAQKGQVLARIDRSVLEQQVSQLQASVIRARADAALAQSEL
;
A
#
# COMPACT_ATOMS: atom_id res chain seq x y z
N MET A 1 5.03 66.33 -5.30
CA MET A 1 5.01 67.81 -5.24
C MET A 1 6.28 68.25 -4.51
N HIS A 2 7.21 69.03 -5.03
CA HIS A 2 7.32 69.77 -6.28
C HIS A 2 8.81 69.85 -6.63
N GLN A 3 9.06 69.83 -7.94
CA GLN A 3 10.31 70.21 -8.57
C GLN A 3 10.57 71.74 -8.49
N PRO A 4 11.77 72.20 -8.88
CA PRO A 4 12.48 73.37 -8.37
C PRO A 4 12.26 74.63 -9.22
N VAL A 5 12.66 75.79 -8.68
CA VAL A 5 13.09 77.06 -9.31
C VAL A 5 13.29 78.03 -8.13
N ASP A 6 14.30 78.90 -8.02
CA ASP A 6 14.61 79.99 -8.94
C ASP A 6 16.00 80.57 -8.62
N SER A 7 16.61 81.04 -9.69
CA SER A 7 17.66 82.03 -9.82
C SER A 7 17.32 83.42 -9.25
N SER A 8 18.27 84.09 -8.60
CA SER A 8 18.55 85.54 -8.71
C SER A 8 19.57 85.94 -7.64
N PHE A 9 20.81 86.26 -8.02
CA PHE A 9 21.30 87.58 -8.42
C PHE A 9 21.57 88.57 -7.27
N ARG A 10 22.80 89.10 -7.34
CA ARG A 10 23.41 90.30 -6.72
C ARG A 10 24.19 90.06 -5.43
N SER A 11 25.52 90.08 -5.43
CA SER A 11 26.52 91.10 -5.83
C SER A 11 26.85 92.13 -4.74
N SER A 12 28.14 92.51 -4.76
CA SER A 12 28.90 93.40 -3.87
C SER A 12 29.37 92.72 -2.57
N VAL A 13 30.63 92.80 -2.16
CA VAL A 13 31.50 93.99 -2.14
C VAL A 13 32.97 93.63 -2.37
N SER A 14 33.60 94.57 -3.08
CA SER A 14 35.00 94.81 -3.42
C SER A 14 36.08 94.55 -2.37
N ARG A 15 37.26 94.22 -2.88
CA ARG A 15 38.57 94.92 -2.71
C ARG A 15 39.60 94.14 -3.52
N SER A 16 40.66 94.67 -4.11
CA SER A 16 41.04 95.99 -4.59
C SER A 16 42.41 95.77 -5.23
N TRP A 17 42.53 96.11 -6.51
CA TRP A 17 43.72 96.69 -7.15
C TRP A 17 44.92 95.78 -7.45
N ALA A 18 45.19 95.73 -8.75
CA ALA A 18 46.47 95.98 -9.41
C ALA A 18 47.73 95.23 -8.93
N SER A 19 48.21 94.33 -9.79
CA SER A 19 49.57 94.45 -10.33
C SER A 19 49.67 93.76 -11.69
N ALA A 20 50.09 94.55 -12.68
CA ALA A 20 50.46 94.12 -14.03
C ALA A 20 51.75 93.28 -14.02
N GLY A 21 51.96 92.51 -15.10
CA GLY A 21 53.31 92.18 -15.56
C GLY A 21 53.63 90.69 -15.72
N SER A 22 53.50 90.21 -16.96
CA SER A 22 54.34 89.22 -17.65
C SER A 22 54.75 87.94 -16.91
N ASP A 23 54.08 86.83 -17.22
CA ASP A 23 54.63 85.47 -17.05
C ASP A 23 54.09 84.57 -18.18
N GLY A 24 54.55 84.80 -19.41
CA GLY A 24 54.16 84.04 -20.60
C GLY A 24 54.69 82.60 -20.65
N GLY A 25 55.69 82.27 -19.84
CA GLY A 25 56.30 80.92 -19.80
C GLY A 25 55.58 79.94 -18.87
N ARG A 26 55.15 80.40 -17.69
CA ARG A 26 54.50 79.55 -16.66
C ARG A 26 53.12 79.05 -17.08
N ARG A 27 52.40 79.87 -17.85
CA ARG A 27 51.07 79.55 -18.40
C ARG A 27 51.11 78.39 -19.39
N ARG A 28 52.16 78.31 -20.22
CA ARG A 28 52.33 77.23 -21.20
C ARG A 28 52.64 75.89 -20.51
N VAL A 29 53.45 75.91 -19.45
CA VAL A 29 53.75 74.70 -18.66
C VAL A 29 52.51 74.16 -17.97
N LEU A 30 51.65 75.03 -17.42
CA LEU A 30 50.37 74.63 -16.81
C LEU A 30 49.41 74.02 -17.84
N VAL A 31 49.35 74.55 -19.06
CA VAL A 31 48.50 73.98 -20.13
C VAL A 31 49.00 72.59 -20.55
N VAL A 32 50.31 72.41 -20.71
CA VAL A 32 50.89 71.09 -21.05
C VAL A 32 50.66 70.07 -19.93
N ALA A 33 50.82 70.48 -18.67
CA ALA A 33 50.54 69.62 -17.52
C ALA A 33 49.05 69.22 -17.44
N ALA A 34 48.13 70.15 -17.71
CA ALA A 34 46.69 69.85 -17.73
C ALA A 34 46.32 68.85 -18.84
N ILE A 35 46.93 68.97 -20.03
CA ILE A 35 46.70 68.04 -21.14
C ILE A 35 47.23 66.65 -20.79
N LEU A 36 48.41 66.54 -20.17
CA LEU A 36 48.97 65.25 -19.75
C LEU A 36 48.10 64.55 -18.69
N VAL A 37 47.57 65.31 -17.73
CA VAL A 37 46.66 64.76 -16.70
C VAL A 37 45.35 64.30 -17.33
N ALA A 38 44.77 65.08 -18.25
CA ALA A 38 43.55 64.70 -18.95
C ALA A 38 43.74 63.42 -19.79
N ALA A 39 44.88 63.28 -20.47
CA ALA A 39 45.21 62.07 -21.23
C ALA A 39 45.36 60.83 -20.32
N ALA A 40 45.98 60.99 -19.15
CA ALA A 40 46.14 59.90 -18.19
C ALA A 40 44.79 59.42 -17.62
N VAL A 41 43.87 60.34 -17.33
CA VAL A 41 42.51 60.00 -16.84
C VAL A 41 41.69 59.28 -17.92
N ALA A 42 41.78 59.74 -19.17
CA ALA A 42 41.10 59.08 -20.29
C ALA A 42 41.63 57.64 -20.51
N ALA A 43 42.95 57.45 -20.43
CA ALA A 43 43.55 56.12 -20.52
C ALA A 43 43.11 55.21 -19.37
N TRP A 44 43.03 55.74 -18.15
CA TRP A 44 42.58 54.96 -16.99
C TRP A 44 41.09 54.58 -17.08
N LEU A 45 40.24 55.43 -17.63
CA LEU A 45 38.81 55.10 -17.84
C LEU A 45 38.62 54.02 -18.91
N VAL A 46 39.41 54.02 -19.98
CA VAL A 46 39.31 53.03 -21.07
C VAL A 46 39.90 51.67 -20.67
N PHE A 47 41.00 51.66 -19.92
CA PHE A 47 41.68 50.41 -19.51
C PHE A 47 41.29 49.93 -18.11
N GLY A 48 40.67 50.76 -17.27
CA GLY A 48 40.26 50.45 -15.90
C GLY A 48 38.82 49.98 -15.74
N GLY A 49 38.06 49.87 -16.82
CA GLY A 49 36.72 49.28 -16.83
C GLY A 49 36.78 47.77 -16.62
N GLY A 50 36.60 47.33 -15.38
CA GLY A 50 36.59 45.92 -14.98
C GLY A 50 35.59 45.11 -15.80
N ALA A 51 36.07 44.02 -16.39
CA ALA A 51 35.24 43.02 -17.03
C ALA A 51 34.38 42.33 -15.94
N GLU A 52 33.06 42.54 -16.00
CA GLU A 52 32.11 41.74 -15.25
C GLU A 52 32.22 40.28 -15.71
N THR A 53 32.67 39.41 -14.81
CA THR A 53 32.58 37.96 -15.00
C THR A 53 31.11 37.55 -15.04
N PRO A 54 30.64 36.82 -16.06
CA PRO A 54 29.26 36.34 -16.09
C PRO A 54 29.02 35.42 -14.89
N ALA A 55 27.93 35.67 -14.15
CA ALA A 55 27.51 34.81 -13.05
C ALA A 55 27.23 33.39 -13.57
N GLU A 56 27.97 32.41 -13.04
CA GLU A 56 27.76 30.99 -13.30
C GLU A 56 26.42 30.56 -12.70
N ASN A 57 25.53 30.05 -13.55
CA ASN A 57 24.17 29.66 -13.19
C ASN A 57 24.21 28.21 -12.69
N PRO A 58 24.06 27.93 -11.37
CA PRO A 58 24.29 26.61 -10.79
C PRO A 58 23.23 25.55 -11.18
N ASP A 59 22.25 25.94 -11.98
CA ASP A 59 21.13 25.08 -12.45
C ASP A 59 21.27 24.64 -13.92
N ALA A 60 22.27 25.13 -14.65
CA ALA A 60 22.52 24.74 -16.04
C ALA A 60 23.20 23.36 -16.12
N GLY A 61 22.45 22.29 -15.87
CA GLY A 61 22.92 20.91 -16.10
C GLY A 61 22.43 19.86 -15.10
N ARG A 62 21.58 20.20 -14.14
CA ARG A 62 21.02 19.19 -13.22
C ARG A 62 19.85 18.46 -13.89
N PRO A 63 19.93 17.12 -14.07
CA PRO A 63 18.82 16.35 -14.62
C PRO A 63 17.63 16.40 -13.68
N SER A 64 16.46 16.82 -14.16
CA SER A 64 15.22 16.76 -13.39
C SER A 64 14.75 15.30 -13.34
N ILE A 65 14.91 14.65 -12.19
CA ILE A 65 14.38 13.31 -11.96
C ILE A 65 13.04 13.39 -11.24
N THR A 66 12.03 12.71 -11.79
CA THR A 66 10.72 12.58 -11.17
C THR A 66 10.80 11.49 -10.11
N VAL A 67 10.62 11.87 -8.85
CA VAL A 67 10.49 10.92 -7.73
C VAL A 67 9.02 10.76 -7.36
N ILE A 68 8.63 9.54 -6.99
CA ILE A 68 7.32 9.24 -6.41
C ILE A 68 7.53 8.62 -5.03
N VAL A 69 6.72 9.05 -4.05
CA VAL A 69 6.76 8.49 -2.69
C VAL A 69 5.85 7.27 -2.66
N PRO A 70 6.35 6.06 -2.31
CA PRO A 70 5.51 4.86 -2.27
C PRO A 70 4.52 4.94 -1.10
N GLY A 71 3.24 4.75 -1.39
CA GLY A 71 2.19 4.58 -0.40
C GLY A 71 1.84 3.10 -0.20
N THR A 72 1.47 2.72 1.01
CA THR A 72 0.93 1.38 1.29
C THR A 72 -0.58 1.38 1.05
N THR A 73 -1.06 0.54 0.14
CA THR A 73 -2.49 0.29 -0.03
C THR A 73 -2.79 -1.15 0.37
N GLN A 74 -3.91 -1.40 1.05
CA GLN A 74 -4.35 -2.76 1.34
C GLN A 74 -4.89 -3.39 0.05
N VAL A 75 -4.21 -4.43 -0.43
CA VAL A 75 -4.69 -5.25 -1.53
C VAL A 75 -5.44 -6.43 -0.92
N ALA A 76 -6.76 -6.48 -1.12
CA ALA A 76 -7.55 -7.63 -0.74
C ALA A 76 -7.27 -8.76 -1.75
N ASP A 77 -6.46 -9.74 -1.35
CA ASP A 77 -6.20 -10.92 -2.15
C ASP A 77 -7.28 -11.97 -1.88
N SER A 78 -8.18 -12.18 -2.85
CA SER A 78 -9.24 -13.17 -2.73
C SER A 78 -8.91 -14.39 -3.60
N VAL A 79 -8.52 -15.49 -2.96
CA VAL A 79 -8.27 -16.76 -3.64
C VAL A 79 -9.61 -17.48 -3.86
N ARG A 80 -10.03 -17.62 -5.11
CA ARG A 80 -11.26 -18.35 -5.47
C ARG A 80 -10.94 -19.84 -5.64
N ALA A 81 -11.39 -20.65 -4.69
CA ALA A 81 -11.34 -22.11 -4.79
C ALA A 81 -12.72 -22.67 -5.16
N VAL A 82 -12.77 -23.55 -6.16
CA VAL A 82 -13.98 -24.30 -6.53
C VAL A 82 -13.87 -25.69 -5.94
N GLY A 83 -14.86 -26.10 -5.15
CA GLY A 83 -14.91 -27.43 -4.55
C GLY A 83 -16.35 -27.94 -4.49
N SER A 84 -16.52 -29.24 -4.60
CA SER A 84 -17.81 -29.88 -4.38
C SER A 84 -18.10 -29.96 -2.88
N ILE A 85 -19.30 -29.57 -2.47
CA ILE A 85 -19.78 -29.73 -1.09
C ILE A 85 -20.62 -31.01 -1.06
N ALA A 86 -20.21 -31.96 -0.22
CA ALA A 86 -20.97 -33.17 0.08
C ALA A 86 -21.34 -33.20 1.58
N ALA A 87 -22.41 -33.91 1.93
CA ALA A 87 -22.81 -34.07 3.32
C ALA A 87 -21.73 -34.84 4.10
N ARG A 88 -21.37 -34.35 5.29
CA ARG A 88 -20.39 -35.03 6.15
C ARG A 88 -20.85 -36.43 6.56
N ARG A 89 -22.18 -36.67 6.58
CA ARG A 89 -22.84 -37.93 6.89
C ARG A 89 -24.06 -38.09 5.99
N ASP A 90 -23.93 -38.94 4.97
CA ASP A 90 -25.08 -39.41 4.22
C ASP A 90 -25.88 -40.38 5.11
N MET A 91 -27.16 -40.09 5.32
CA MET A 91 -28.08 -41.00 6.00
C MET A 91 -28.99 -41.63 4.92
N PRO A 92 -28.59 -42.76 4.32
CA PRO A 92 -29.42 -43.45 3.35
C PRO A 92 -30.68 -43.98 4.05
N VAL A 93 -31.84 -43.43 3.68
CA VAL A 93 -33.14 -43.95 4.08
C VAL A 93 -33.51 -45.11 3.16
N GLY A 94 -33.04 -46.30 3.51
CA GLY A 94 -33.46 -47.56 2.92
C GLY A 94 -34.50 -48.25 3.80
N VAL A 95 -35.41 -49.02 3.20
CA VAL A 95 -36.18 -50.02 3.94
C VAL A 95 -35.19 -50.94 4.65
N GLN A 96 -35.35 -51.09 5.97
CA GLN A 96 -34.56 -52.04 6.75
C GLN A 96 -34.78 -53.42 6.11
N GLY A 97 -33.79 -53.92 5.36
CA GLY A 97 -33.84 -55.28 4.84
C GLY A 97 -33.87 -56.29 5.99
N GLU A 98 -33.96 -57.59 5.67
CA GLU A 98 -33.99 -58.68 6.67
C GLU A 98 -32.80 -58.66 7.66
N GLY A 99 -31.75 -57.90 7.37
CA GLY A 99 -30.56 -57.76 8.19
C GLY A 99 -30.59 -56.65 9.25
N GLY A 100 -31.66 -55.85 9.41
CA GLY A 100 -31.78 -54.82 10.47
C GLY A 100 -30.84 -53.60 10.33
N ALA A 101 -31.08 -52.56 11.14
CA ALA A 101 -30.28 -51.33 11.13
C ALA A 101 -28.97 -51.52 11.90
N VAL A 102 -27.81 -51.06 11.39
CA VAL A 102 -26.57 -51.06 12.18
C VAL A 102 -26.66 -49.99 13.28
N THR A 103 -26.84 -50.41 14.54
CA THR A 103 -26.99 -49.52 15.71
C THR A 103 -25.65 -48.98 16.21
N ALA A 104 -24.57 -49.76 16.06
CA ALA A 104 -23.23 -49.32 16.46
C ALA A 104 -22.16 -50.11 15.69
N VAL A 105 -21.10 -49.44 15.27
CA VAL A 105 -19.85 -50.04 14.81
C VAL A 105 -18.83 -49.88 15.94
N LEU A 106 -18.22 -50.98 16.36
CA LEU A 106 -17.39 -51.05 17.57
C LEU A 106 -15.88 -51.07 17.27
N VAL A 107 -15.50 -50.97 15.99
CA VAL A 107 -14.12 -51.07 15.51
C VAL A 107 -13.86 -50.02 14.43
N ASP A 108 -12.62 -49.51 14.38
CA ASP A 108 -12.20 -48.53 13.38
C ASP A 108 -11.55 -49.22 12.17
N ALA A 109 -11.54 -48.51 11.03
CA ALA A 109 -10.93 -49.02 9.81
C ALA A 109 -9.41 -49.16 9.97
N GLY A 110 -8.92 -50.40 9.96
CA GLY A 110 -7.49 -50.71 10.13
C GLY A 110 -7.18 -51.53 11.39
N ASP A 111 -8.16 -51.72 12.28
CA ASP A 111 -7.99 -52.54 13.48
C ASP A 111 -7.95 -54.05 13.16
N TYR A 112 -7.04 -54.76 13.83
CA TYR A 112 -6.97 -56.22 13.78
C TYR A 112 -8.01 -56.83 14.72
N ALA A 113 -9.02 -57.51 14.16
CA ALA A 113 -10.06 -58.18 14.93
C ALA A 113 -9.67 -59.62 15.31
N GLN A 114 -10.01 -60.03 16.54
CA GLN A 114 -9.86 -61.41 17.01
C GLN A 114 -11.10 -62.25 16.66
N LYS A 115 -10.94 -63.59 16.56
CA LYS A 115 -12.09 -64.48 16.34
C LYS A 115 -13.09 -64.36 17.48
N GLY A 116 -14.35 -64.08 17.15
CA GLY A 116 -15.44 -63.91 18.12
C GLY A 116 -15.67 -62.48 18.62
N GLN A 117 -14.85 -61.50 18.17
CA GLN A 117 -15.06 -60.10 18.50
C GLN A 117 -16.28 -59.53 17.76
N VAL A 118 -17.16 -58.82 18.48
CA VAL A 118 -18.32 -58.16 17.91
C VAL A 118 -17.88 -56.87 17.22
N LEU A 119 -18.04 -56.81 15.90
CA LEU A 119 -17.60 -55.67 15.09
C LEU A 119 -18.71 -54.63 14.92
N ALA A 120 -19.96 -55.07 14.85
CA ALA A 120 -21.13 -54.22 14.73
C ALA A 120 -22.34 -54.85 15.44
N ARG A 121 -23.18 -53.99 16.02
CA ARG A 121 -24.48 -54.39 16.58
C ARG A 121 -25.57 -53.94 15.63
N ILE A 122 -26.47 -54.88 15.34
CA ILE A 122 -27.63 -54.71 14.47
C ILE A 122 -28.89 -54.65 15.33
N ASP A 123 -29.83 -53.79 14.98
CA ASP A 123 -31.17 -53.69 15.57
C ASP A 123 -32.00 -54.93 15.20
N ARG A 124 -32.46 -55.66 16.21
CA ARG A 124 -33.17 -56.95 16.08
C ARG A 124 -34.67 -56.84 16.28
N SER A 125 -35.23 -55.63 16.39
CA SER A 125 -36.65 -55.40 16.67
C SER A 125 -37.60 -56.18 15.75
N VAL A 126 -37.31 -56.24 14.44
CA VAL A 126 -38.13 -57.01 13.47
C VAL A 126 -38.03 -58.52 13.71
N LEU A 127 -36.83 -59.03 13.98
CA LEU A 127 -36.61 -60.45 14.26
C LEU A 127 -37.25 -60.86 15.58
N GLU A 128 -37.21 -59.99 16.60
CA GLU A 128 -37.87 -60.21 17.89
C GLU A 128 -39.39 -60.32 17.73
N GLN A 129 -40.00 -59.47 16.92
CA GLN A 129 -41.43 -59.55 16.60
C GLN A 129 -41.77 -60.86 15.88
N GLN A 130 -40.94 -61.30 14.94
CA GLN A 130 -41.16 -62.54 14.21
C GLN A 130 -41.00 -63.78 15.12
N VAL A 131 -40.01 -63.78 15.99
CA VAL A 131 -39.83 -64.83 17.02
C VAL A 131 -41.04 -64.88 17.94
N SER A 132 -41.56 -63.74 18.39
CA SER A 132 -42.77 -63.66 19.22
C SER A 132 -43.99 -64.27 18.52
N GLN A 133 -44.21 -63.95 17.24
CA GLN A 133 -45.30 -64.53 16.44
C GLN A 133 -45.15 -66.05 16.25
N LEU A 134 -43.92 -66.53 16.00
CA LEU A 134 -43.64 -67.96 15.88
C LEU A 134 -43.85 -68.70 17.20
N GLN A 135 -43.43 -68.12 18.32
CA GLN A 135 -43.68 -68.68 19.66
C GLN A 135 -45.18 -68.78 19.95
N ALA A 136 -45.96 -67.75 19.64
CA ALA A 136 -47.41 -67.79 19.78
C ALA A 136 -48.04 -68.90 18.91
N SER A 137 -47.53 -69.09 17.69
CA SER A 137 -47.98 -70.16 16.79
C SER A 137 -47.67 -71.56 17.34
N VAL A 138 -46.50 -71.74 17.95
CA VAL A 138 -46.12 -73.00 18.62
C VAL A 138 -47.00 -73.27 19.84
N ILE A 139 -47.32 -72.25 20.64
CA ILE A 139 -48.20 -72.38 21.80
C ILE A 139 -49.60 -72.82 21.35
N ARG A 140 -50.15 -72.18 20.32
CA ARG A 140 -51.43 -72.58 19.73
C ARG A 140 -51.39 -74.04 19.26
N ALA A 141 -50.40 -74.41 18.44
CA ALA A 141 -50.30 -75.76 17.91
C ALA A 141 -50.19 -76.83 19.01
N ARG A 142 -49.50 -76.52 20.11
CA ARG A 142 -49.43 -77.41 21.29
C ARG A 142 -50.77 -77.52 22.01
N ALA A 143 -51.51 -76.42 22.16
CA ALA A 143 -52.83 -76.42 22.77
C ALA A 143 -53.83 -77.24 21.93
N ASP A 144 -53.81 -77.07 20.61
CA ASP A 144 -54.66 -77.82 19.68
C ASP A 144 -54.35 -79.33 19.74
N ALA A 145 -53.07 -79.70 19.78
CA ALA A 145 -52.65 -81.09 19.91
C ALA A 145 -53.07 -81.70 21.25
N ALA A 146 -53.01 -80.93 22.35
CA ALA A 146 -53.44 -81.39 23.67
C ALA A 146 -54.97 -81.56 23.75
N LEU A 147 -55.73 -80.67 23.11
CA LEU A 147 -57.19 -80.78 23.02
C LEU A 147 -57.60 -82.02 22.23
N ALA A 148 -57.00 -82.23 21.05
CA ALA A 148 -57.25 -83.41 20.23
C ALA A 148 -56.93 -84.73 20.95
N GLN A 149 -55.91 -84.74 21.83
CA GLN A 149 -55.60 -85.91 22.67
C GLN A 149 -56.61 -86.13 23.80
N SER A 150 -57.34 -85.09 24.21
CA SER A 150 -58.35 -85.17 25.29
C SER A 150 -59.74 -85.57 24.78
N GLU A 151 -59.96 -85.48 23.45
CA GLU A 151 -61.22 -85.86 22.79
C GLU A 151 -61.22 -87.31 22.27
N LEU A 152 -60.11 -88.04 22.43
CA LEU A 152 -59.98 -89.48 22.16
C LEU A 152 -60.24 -90.30 23.43
#